data_AF-A0A9X4BL62-F1
#
_entry.id   AF-A0A9X4BL62-F1
#
_cell.length_a   1.000
_cell.length_b   1.000
_cell.length_c   1.000
_cell.angle_alpha   90.00
_cell.angle_beta   90.00
_cell.angle_gamma   90.00
#
_symmetry.space_group_name_H-M   'P 1'
#
loop_
_entity.id
_entity.type
_entity.pdbx_description
1 polymer ?
#
loop_
_entity_poly.entity_id
_entity_poly.type
_entity_poly.pdbx_seq_one_letter_code
_entity_poly.pdbx_strand_id
1 'polypeptide(L)'
;MRDSEELRQRIRANAQEISRLHARVGETFAQRDTHGRQPWEDACREFHARYDSLALPGGYDDALLKRLASGERNAVEIVLCFLEVRPYFFRSGYLWKDLLRKAKRAPMNAQHAARLAAIVQGYAEYRARRLAARA
;
A
#
# COMPACT_ATOMS: atom_id res chain seq x y z
N MET A 1 -7.98 16.34 -11.29
CA MET A 1 -8.31 16.24 -9.84
C MET A 1 -9.36 15.16 -9.58
N ARG A 2 -10.27 14.88 -10.51
CA ARG A 2 -11.18 13.72 -10.44
C ARG A 2 -10.39 12.39 -10.40
N ASP A 3 -9.36 12.32 -11.25
CA ASP A 3 -8.38 11.24 -11.42
C ASP A 3 -7.71 10.81 -10.11
N SER A 4 -7.22 11.75 -9.28
CA SER A 4 -6.57 11.42 -8.00
C SER A 4 -7.54 10.81 -6.98
N GLU A 5 -8.83 11.16 -7.05
CA GLU A 5 -9.82 10.58 -6.13
C GLU A 5 -10.26 9.18 -6.58
N GLU A 6 -10.46 8.98 -7.88
CA GLU A 6 -10.64 7.64 -8.47
C GLU A 6 -9.45 6.72 -8.13
N LEU A 7 -8.22 7.24 -8.17
CA LEU A 7 -7.01 6.52 -7.77
C LEU A 7 -7.02 6.14 -6.29
N ARG A 8 -7.42 7.06 -5.40
CA ARG A 8 -7.55 6.80 -3.95
C ARG A 8 -8.65 5.78 -3.66
N GLN A 9 -9.79 5.83 -4.36
CA GLN A 9 -10.85 4.83 -4.26
C GLN A 9 -10.36 3.45 -4.74
N ARG A 10 -9.60 3.39 -5.85
CA ARG A 10 -9.01 2.15 -6.34
C ARG A 10 -8.01 1.54 -5.35
N ILE A 11 -7.18 2.36 -4.70
CA ILE A 11 -6.25 1.90 -3.64
C ILE A 11 -7.02 1.33 -2.44
N ARG A 12 -8.15 1.95 -2.03
CA ARG A 12 -9.01 1.42 -0.96
C ARG A 12 -9.64 0.07 -1.34
N ALA A 13 -10.20 -0.05 -2.55
CA ALA A 13 -10.81 -1.29 -3.04
C ALA A 13 -9.78 -2.43 -3.14
N ASN A 14 -8.59 -2.14 -3.67
CA ASN A 14 -7.47 -3.08 -3.71
C ASN A 14 -7.06 -3.56 -2.32
N ALA A 15 -6.95 -2.65 -1.34
CA ALA A 15 -6.60 -2.98 0.04
C ALA A 15 -7.65 -3.89 0.72
N GLN A 16 -8.94 -3.65 0.45
CA GLN A 16 -10.04 -4.51 0.89
C GLN A 16 -9.90 -5.91 0.27
N GLU A 17 -9.60 -6.02 -1.02
CA GLU A 17 -9.44 -7.32 -1.69
C GLU A 17 -8.22 -8.11 -1.19
N ILE A 18 -7.06 -7.46 -0.96
CA ILE A 18 -5.92 -8.13 -0.31
C ILE A 18 -6.32 -8.62 1.09
N SER A 19 -7.07 -7.81 1.84
CA SER A 19 -7.51 -8.18 3.20
C SER A 19 -8.47 -9.37 3.18
N ARG A 20 -9.39 -9.43 2.21
CA ARG A 20 -10.30 -10.58 1.98
C ARG A 20 -9.52 -11.85 1.64
N LEU A 21 -8.58 -11.77 0.71
CA LEU A 21 -7.74 -12.90 0.31
C LEU A 21 -6.87 -13.40 1.48
N HIS A 22 -6.30 -12.47 2.26
CA HIS A 22 -5.50 -12.82 3.45
C HIS A 22 -6.35 -13.41 4.58
N ALA A 23 -7.58 -12.93 4.78
CA ALA A 23 -8.53 -13.54 5.72
C ALA A 23 -8.87 -14.98 5.31
N ARG A 24 -9.18 -15.22 4.03
CA ARG A 24 -9.41 -16.57 3.48
C ARG A 24 -8.25 -17.53 3.73
N VAL A 25 -7.00 -17.07 3.61
CA VAL A 25 -5.81 -17.87 3.96
C VAL A 25 -5.80 -18.24 5.46
N GLY A 26 -6.15 -17.31 6.35
CA GLY A 26 -6.26 -17.58 7.79
C GLY A 26 -7.40 -18.56 8.14
N GLU A 27 -8.58 -18.37 7.55
CA GLU A 27 -9.77 -19.23 7.73
C GLU A 27 -9.48 -20.67 7.28
N THR A 28 -8.95 -20.84 6.07
CA THR A 28 -8.60 -22.17 5.53
C THR A 28 -7.44 -22.82 6.29
N PHE A 29 -6.48 -22.04 6.80
CA PHE A 29 -5.42 -22.57 7.67
C PHE A 29 -5.97 -23.10 9.00
N ALA A 30 -6.92 -22.40 9.63
CA ALA A 30 -7.55 -22.83 10.87
C ALA A 30 -8.38 -24.13 10.69
N GLN A 31 -8.88 -24.36 9.48
CA GLN A 31 -9.69 -25.53 9.11
C GLN A 31 -8.88 -26.69 8.48
N ARG A 32 -7.58 -26.51 8.26
CA ARG A 32 -6.66 -27.43 7.56
C ARG A 32 -6.74 -28.88 8.07
N ASP A 33 -6.81 -29.05 9.39
CA ASP A 33 -6.71 -30.36 10.02
C ASP A 33 -8.06 -31.11 10.02
N THR A 34 -9.16 -30.43 9.65
CA THR A 34 -10.51 -30.99 9.49
C THR A 34 -10.89 -31.18 8.02
N HIS A 35 -10.54 -30.22 7.15
CA HIS A 35 -10.94 -30.19 5.74
C HIS A 35 -9.79 -30.54 4.76
N GLY A 36 -8.64 -30.97 5.29
CA GLY A 36 -7.44 -31.25 4.52
C GLY A 36 -6.66 -29.98 4.12
N ARG A 37 -5.48 -30.18 3.52
CA ARG A 37 -4.57 -29.07 3.17
C ARG A 37 -4.95 -28.33 1.88
N GLN A 38 -5.62 -29.00 0.94
CA GLN A 38 -5.91 -28.44 -0.39
C GLN A 38 -6.59 -27.06 -0.37
N PRO A 39 -7.63 -26.79 0.46
CA PRO A 39 -8.29 -25.48 0.47
C PRO A 39 -7.36 -24.34 0.91
N TRP A 40 -6.41 -24.63 1.81
CA TRP A 40 -5.41 -23.67 2.28
C TRP A 40 -4.31 -23.43 1.24
N GLU A 41 -3.85 -24.48 0.57
CA GLU A 41 -2.88 -24.37 -0.53
C GLU A 41 -3.46 -23.58 -1.72
N ASP A 42 -4.74 -23.77 -2.01
CA ASP A 42 -5.50 -23.02 -3.02
C ASP A 42 -5.67 -21.55 -2.64
N ALA A 43 -6.03 -21.25 -1.39
CA ALA A 43 -6.13 -19.88 -0.88
C ALA A 43 -4.76 -19.17 -0.90
N CYS A 44 -3.68 -19.85 -0.53
CA CYS A 44 -2.32 -19.30 -0.63
C CYS A 44 -1.94 -18.99 -2.07
N ARG A 45 -2.23 -19.91 -3.01
CA ARG A 45 -1.95 -19.73 -4.44
C ARG A 45 -2.72 -18.54 -5.02
N GLU A 46 -4.01 -18.39 -4.71
CA GLU A 46 -4.79 -17.21 -5.13
C GLU A 46 -4.23 -15.91 -4.55
N PHE A 47 -3.93 -15.90 -3.24
CA PHE A 47 -3.37 -14.73 -2.56
C PHE A 47 -2.05 -14.28 -3.21
N HIS A 48 -1.09 -15.21 -3.40
CA HIS A 48 0.20 -14.90 -4.01
C HIS A 48 0.07 -14.47 -5.48
N ALA A 49 -0.77 -15.13 -6.27
CA ALA A 49 -0.97 -14.78 -7.68
C ALA A 49 -1.56 -13.38 -7.87
N ARG A 50 -2.36 -12.88 -6.92
CA ARG A 50 -3.04 -11.58 -7.03
C ARG A 50 -2.36 -10.44 -6.27
N TYR A 51 -1.61 -10.73 -5.21
CA TYR A 51 -1.05 -9.71 -4.29
C TYR A 51 -0.28 -8.59 -5.01
N ASP A 52 0.65 -8.93 -5.90
CA ASP A 52 1.50 -7.91 -6.56
C ASP A 52 0.66 -7.00 -7.48
N SER A 53 -0.31 -7.57 -8.19
CA SER A 53 -1.31 -6.84 -8.98
C SER A 53 -2.36 -6.09 -8.15
N LEU A 54 -2.27 -6.13 -6.82
CA LEU A 54 -3.18 -5.44 -5.88
C LEU A 54 -2.49 -4.50 -4.88
N ALA A 55 -1.15 -4.49 -4.72
CA ALA A 55 -0.42 -3.69 -3.72
C ALA A 55 -0.56 -2.14 -3.84
N LEU A 56 0.04 -1.56 -4.90
CA LEU A 56 -0.62 -0.74 -5.95
C LEU A 56 -1.03 0.74 -5.81
N PRO A 57 -1.35 1.42 -6.96
CA PRO A 57 -1.68 0.96 -8.34
C PRO A 57 -0.53 0.96 -9.37
N GLY A 58 -0.50 0.05 -10.35
CA GLY A 58 0.57 -0.02 -11.35
C GLY A 58 1.95 -0.46 -10.83
N GLY A 59 2.04 -1.71 -10.35
CA GLY A 59 3.20 -2.31 -9.67
C GLY A 59 3.26 -2.09 -8.14
N TYR A 60 3.87 -3.02 -7.41
CA TYR A 60 5.02 -2.61 -6.59
C TYR A 60 6.27 -3.28 -7.16
N ASP A 61 6.74 -2.73 -8.27
CA ASP A 61 7.83 -3.28 -9.08
C ASP A 61 8.93 -2.24 -9.34
N ASP A 62 10.05 -2.69 -9.90
CA ASP A 62 11.17 -1.82 -10.26
C ASP A 62 10.82 -0.80 -11.35
N ALA A 63 9.78 -1.02 -12.16
CA ALA A 63 9.37 -0.09 -13.21
C ALA A 63 8.69 1.15 -12.61
N LEU A 64 7.77 0.96 -11.67
CA LEU A 64 7.17 2.02 -10.86
C LEU A 64 8.25 2.80 -10.09
N LEU A 65 9.22 2.08 -9.50
CA LEU A 65 10.31 2.71 -8.75
C LEU A 65 11.24 3.55 -9.62
N LYS A 66 11.59 3.08 -10.83
CA LYS A 66 12.37 3.86 -11.81
C LYS A 66 11.63 5.11 -12.27
N ARG A 67 10.33 4.97 -12.58
CA ARG A 67 9.45 6.09 -12.99
C ARG A 67 9.27 7.13 -11.87
N LEU A 68 9.14 6.69 -10.62
CA LEU A 68 9.14 7.58 -9.45
C LEU A 68 10.48 8.31 -9.34
N ALA A 69 11.61 7.62 -9.49
CA ALA A 69 12.95 8.23 -9.40
C ALA A 69 13.20 9.28 -10.51
N SER A 70 12.60 9.13 -11.70
CA SER A 70 12.64 10.14 -12.75
C SER A 70 11.61 11.28 -12.60
N GLY A 71 10.81 11.28 -11.53
CA GLY A 71 9.75 12.28 -11.31
C GLY A 71 8.57 12.17 -12.28
N GLU A 72 8.34 10.99 -12.84
CA GLU A 72 7.26 10.77 -13.82
C GLU A 72 5.88 10.97 -13.17
N ARG A 73 5.06 11.83 -13.77
CA ARG A 73 3.87 12.42 -13.13
C ARG A 73 2.88 11.38 -12.60
N ASN A 74 2.62 10.31 -13.35
CA ASN A 74 1.70 9.26 -12.95
C ASN A 74 2.28 8.44 -11.79
N ALA A 75 3.55 8.04 -11.85
CA ALA A 75 4.22 7.35 -10.75
C ALA A 75 4.24 8.19 -9.45
N VAL A 76 4.42 9.52 -9.55
CA VAL A 76 4.33 10.43 -8.39
C VAL A 76 2.90 10.49 -7.84
N GLU A 77 1.88 10.68 -8.67
CA GLU A 77 0.47 10.68 -8.24
C GLU A 77 0.07 9.37 -7.54
N ILE A 78 0.45 8.23 -8.13
CA ILE A 78 0.30 6.88 -7.59
C ILE A 78 0.83 6.79 -6.16
N VAL A 79 2.10 7.16 -5.97
CA VAL A 79 2.79 7.01 -4.68
C VAL A 79 2.23 7.99 -3.65
N LEU A 80 1.94 9.24 -4.03
CA LEU A 80 1.31 10.20 -3.12
C LEU A 80 -0.08 9.74 -2.68
N CYS A 81 -0.93 9.26 -3.61
CA CYS A 81 -2.26 8.76 -3.27
C CYS A 81 -2.21 7.54 -2.33
N PHE A 82 -1.24 6.62 -2.52
CA PHE A 82 -1.04 5.49 -1.59
C PHE A 82 -0.59 5.97 -0.21
N LEU A 83 0.34 6.92 -0.15
CA LEU A 83 0.85 7.46 1.10
C LEU A 83 -0.23 8.25 1.88
N GLU A 84 -1.11 8.97 1.18
CA GLU A 84 -2.26 9.69 1.73
C GLU A 84 -3.36 8.75 2.25
N VAL A 85 -3.76 7.75 1.47
CA VAL A 85 -4.79 6.78 1.86
C VAL A 85 -4.31 5.91 3.02
N ARG A 86 -3.00 5.61 3.07
CA ARG A 86 -2.35 4.77 4.07
C ARG A 86 -3.13 3.47 4.32
N PRO A 87 -3.38 2.66 3.27
CA PRO A 87 -4.24 1.48 3.36
C PRO A 87 -3.67 0.44 4.34
N TYR A 88 -4.57 -0.29 5.02
CA TYR A 88 -4.20 -1.36 5.95
C TYR A 88 -4.49 -2.73 5.32
N PHE A 89 -3.41 -3.47 5.03
CA PHE A 89 -3.45 -4.86 4.55
C PHE A 89 -2.09 -5.53 4.84
N PHE A 90 -1.95 -6.82 4.52
CA PHE A 90 -0.72 -7.58 4.72
C PHE A 90 0.53 -6.86 4.15
N ARG A 91 1.55 -6.63 4.99
CA ARG A 91 2.79 -5.88 4.68
C ARG A 91 2.62 -4.39 4.27
N SER A 92 1.42 -3.81 4.22
CA SER A 92 1.23 -2.43 3.71
C SER A 92 2.06 -1.37 4.45
N GLY A 93 2.30 -1.56 5.75
CA GLY A 93 3.16 -0.68 6.56
C GLY A 93 4.65 -0.71 6.21
N TYR A 94 5.15 -1.79 5.57
CA TYR A 94 6.50 -1.83 5.02
C TYR A 94 6.56 -1.09 3.67
N LEU A 95 5.58 -1.35 2.80
CA LEU A 95 5.43 -0.65 1.51
C LEU A 95 5.34 0.86 1.73
N TRP A 96 4.51 1.32 2.66
CA TRP A 96 4.35 2.74 2.99
C TRP A 96 5.67 3.40 3.42
N LYS A 97 6.47 2.74 4.26
CA LYS A 97 7.78 3.26 4.70
C LYS A 97 8.77 3.35 3.54
N ASP A 98 8.84 2.32 2.69
CA ASP A 98 9.80 2.29 1.58
C ASP A 98 9.41 3.29 0.48
N LEU A 99 8.11 3.38 0.17
CA LEU A 99 7.56 4.39 -0.74
C LEU A 99 7.81 5.81 -0.23
N LEU A 100 7.58 6.10 1.06
CA LEU A 100 7.88 7.42 1.63
C LEU A 100 9.37 7.77 1.49
N ARG A 101 10.26 6.82 1.79
CA ARG A 101 11.71 6.98 1.69
C ARG A 101 12.15 7.32 0.27
N LYS A 102 11.52 6.72 -0.75
CA LYS A 102 11.83 6.97 -2.17
C LYS A 102 11.18 8.26 -2.68
N ALA A 103 9.92 8.52 -2.32
CA ALA A 103 9.21 9.75 -2.66
C ALA A 103 9.96 11.02 -2.18
N LYS A 104 10.56 10.98 -0.98
CA LYS A 104 11.42 12.05 -0.46
C LYS A 104 12.66 12.40 -1.31
N ARG A 105 13.00 11.58 -2.31
CA ARG A 105 14.15 11.77 -3.21
C ARG A 105 13.72 11.97 -4.68
N ALA A 106 12.44 11.83 -4.98
CA ALA A 106 11.92 11.97 -6.34
C ALA A 106 11.84 13.45 -6.75
N PRO A 107 12.17 13.80 -8.00
CA PRO A 107 11.81 15.10 -8.55
C PRO A 107 10.30 15.31 -8.50
N MET A 108 9.86 16.46 -8.00
CA MET A 108 8.44 16.79 -7.84
C MET A 108 8.20 18.26 -8.19
N ASN A 109 7.01 18.56 -8.74
CA ASN A 109 6.54 19.95 -8.82
C ASN A 109 6.09 20.45 -7.44
N ALA A 110 5.85 21.76 -7.31
CA ALA A 110 5.47 22.39 -6.05
C ALA A 110 4.20 21.80 -5.40
N GLN A 111 3.20 21.40 -6.21
CA GLN A 111 1.96 20.79 -5.72
C GLN A 111 2.21 19.40 -5.10
N HIS A 112 3.03 18.58 -5.76
CA HIS A 112 3.44 17.26 -5.27
C HIS A 112 4.32 17.35 -4.03
N ALA A 113 5.27 18.29 -4.00
CA ALA A 113 6.10 18.55 -2.84
C ALA A 113 5.29 18.99 -1.62
N ALA A 114 4.29 19.87 -1.80
CA ALA A 114 3.37 20.30 -0.74
C ALA A 114 2.55 19.13 -0.17
N ARG A 115 2.01 18.25 -1.03
CA ARG A 115 1.33 17.02 -0.61
C ARG A 115 2.25 16.13 0.23
N LEU A 116 3.49 15.91 -0.24
CA LEU A 116 4.48 15.11 0.49
C LEU A 116 4.84 15.70 1.85
N ALA A 117 4.98 17.03 1.95
CA ALA A 117 5.25 17.71 3.21
C ALA A 117 4.13 17.47 4.24
N ALA A 118 2.85 17.62 3.83
CA ALA A 118 1.70 17.35 4.70
C ALA A 118 1.65 15.89 5.19
N ILE A 119 1.96 14.92 4.32
CA ILE A 119 2.05 13.49 4.69
C ILE A 119 3.15 13.27 5.74
N VAL A 120 4.32 13.89 5.57
CA VAL A 120 5.45 13.77 6.50
C VAL A 120 5.11 14.37 7.87
N GLN A 121 4.48 15.54 7.89
CA GLN A 121 4.05 16.20 9.11
C GLN A 121 3.00 15.36 9.87
N GLY A 122 1.91 14.96 9.21
CA GLY A 122 0.85 14.15 9.84
C GLY A 122 1.36 12.79 10.35
N TYR A 123 2.36 12.20 9.69
CA TYR A 123 3.01 10.99 10.19
C TYR A 123 3.90 11.25 11.42
N ALA A 124 4.60 12.39 11.49
CA ALA A 124 5.37 12.78 12.67
C ALA A 124 4.44 13.01 13.89
N GLU A 125 3.33 13.71 13.70
CA GLU A 125 2.29 13.92 14.74
C GLU A 125 1.65 12.60 15.20
N TYR A 126 1.36 11.68 14.28
CA TYR A 126 0.91 10.32 14.61
C TYR A 126 1.95 9.57 15.45
N ARG A 127 3.24 9.69 15.11
CA ARG A 127 4.34 9.05 15.85
C ARG A 127 4.52 9.65 17.24
N ALA A 128 4.42 10.97 17.40
CA ALA A 128 4.49 11.65 18.68
C ALA A 128 3.35 11.21 19.62
N ARG A 129 2.09 11.24 19.14
CA ARG A 129 0.92 10.76 19.91
C ARG A 129 1.06 9.29 20.33
N ARG A 130 1.58 8.43 19.45
CA ARG A 130 1.84 7.01 19.75
C ARG A 130 2.98 6.77 20.74
N LEU A 131 3.89 7.72 20.93
CA LEU A 131 4.93 7.66 21.95
C LEU A 131 4.39 8.16 23.29
N ALA A 132 3.68 9.30 23.30
CA ALA A 132 3.03 9.84 24.50
C ALA A 132 2.03 8.86 25.13
N ALA A 133 1.21 8.17 24.32
CA ALA A 133 0.27 7.15 24.80
C ALA A 133 0.92 5.81 25.22
N ARG A 134 2.25 5.78 25.41
CA ARG A 134 3.03 4.62 25.88
C ARG A 134 3.98 4.98 27.04
N ALA A 135 4.02 6.24 27.43
CA ALA A 135 4.73 6.76 28.59
C ALA A 135 3.74 6.91 29.75
#